data_AF-A0A351X7U3-F1
#
_entry.id   AF-A0A351X7U3-F1
#
_cell.length_a   1.000
_cell.length_b   1.000
_cell.length_c   1.000
_cell.angle_alpha   90.00
_cell.angle_beta   90.00
_cell.angle_gamma   90.00
#
_symmetry.space_group_name_H-M   'P 1'
#
loop_
_entity.id
_entity.type
_entity.pdbx_description
1 polymer ?
#
loop_
_entity_poly.entity_id
_entity_poly.type
_entity_poly.pdbx_seq_one_letter_code
_entity_poly.pdbx_strand_id
1 'polypeptide(L)'
;MKRKMGYVLLAGSMLFGLAVATGTHAADVNKLAESCANCHGKDGANVENDVPNIGGLSVKYFAMTIEHYKKKERPCVETKIRSGDKKGTKSDMCQVVKDL
;
A
#
# COMPACT_ATOMS: atom_id res chain seq x y z
N MET A 1 -21.47 -0.60 62.65
CA MET A 1 -20.68 0.43 61.95
C MET A 1 -20.55 0.04 60.48
N LYS A 2 -21.62 0.30 59.73
CA LYS A 2 -21.77 0.11 58.29
C LYS A 2 -22.17 1.50 57.77
N ARG A 3 -21.81 1.87 56.54
CA ARG A 3 -22.19 3.12 55.81
C ARG A 3 -21.19 4.29 55.81
N LYS A 4 -19.93 4.12 55.36
CA LYS A 4 -19.15 5.26 54.80
C LYS A 4 -18.22 4.88 53.63
N MET A 5 -18.35 3.69 53.04
CA MET A 5 -17.44 3.19 52.00
C MET A 5 -18.06 3.19 50.58
N GLY A 6 -19.29 3.67 50.40
CA GLY A 6 -20.07 3.43 49.16
C GLY A 6 -20.48 4.65 48.34
N TYR A 7 -20.18 5.89 48.75
CA TYR A 7 -20.75 7.10 48.12
C TYR A 7 -19.79 8.29 48.05
N VAL A 8 -18.48 8.04 47.87
CA VAL A 8 -17.60 9.07 47.31
C VAL A 8 -17.33 8.68 45.86
N LEU A 9 -18.34 8.97 45.03
CA LEU A 9 -18.15 9.62 43.72
C LEU A 9 -17.15 8.90 42.79
N LEU A 10 -17.49 7.83 42.07
CA LEU A 10 -18.59 7.74 41.08
C LEU A 10 -18.67 8.91 40.06
N ALA A 11 -17.65 9.77 39.95
CA ALA A 11 -17.71 10.95 39.05
C ALA A 11 -16.41 11.28 38.28
N GLY A 12 -15.38 10.43 38.28
CA GLY A 12 -14.14 10.70 37.56
C GLY A 12 -13.88 9.84 36.32
N SER A 13 -14.70 8.81 36.09
CA SER A 13 -14.41 7.71 35.16
C SER A 13 -15.00 7.87 33.74
N MET A 14 -15.39 9.07 33.31
CA MET A 14 -16.19 9.23 32.08
C MET A 14 -15.76 10.32 31.08
N LEU A 15 -14.57 10.90 31.16
CA LEU A 15 -14.15 11.98 30.23
C LEU A 15 -12.83 11.76 29.49
N PHE A 16 -12.31 10.54 29.39
CA PHE A 16 -11.08 10.26 28.63
C PHE A 16 -11.26 9.29 27.45
N GLY A 17 -12.50 8.99 27.06
CA GLY A 17 -12.79 7.97 26.07
C GLY A 17 -13.63 8.50 24.91
N LEU A 18 -13.09 9.40 24.06
CA LEU A 18 -13.53 9.52 22.67
C LEU A 18 -12.57 10.39 21.83
N ALA A 19 -11.35 9.91 21.61
CA ALA A 19 -10.52 10.39 20.52
C ALA A 19 -10.01 9.19 19.72
N VAL A 20 -10.96 8.40 19.18
CA VAL A 20 -10.62 7.54 18.04
C VAL A 20 -10.46 8.50 16.87
N ALA A 21 -9.24 8.98 16.67
CA ALA A 21 -8.85 9.61 15.42
C ALA A 21 -9.07 8.55 14.33
N THR A 22 -10.21 8.62 13.64
CA THR A 22 -10.39 7.98 12.35
C THR A 22 -9.49 8.74 11.38
N GLY A 23 -8.19 8.49 11.46
CA GLY A 23 -7.24 8.89 10.45
C GLY A 23 -7.62 8.14 9.19
N THR A 24 -8.41 8.78 8.33
CA THR A 24 -8.53 8.38 6.94
C THR A 24 -7.14 8.55 6.35
N HIS A 25 -6.36 7.47 6.33
CA HIS A 25 -5.11 7.44 5.58
C HIS A 25 -5.49 7.51 4.11
N ALA A 26 -5.63 8.73 3.57
CA ALA A 26 -5.61 8.90 2.14
C ALA A 26 -4.28 8.32 1.65
N ALA A 27 -4.35 7.28 0.82
CA ALA A 27 -3.16 6.71 0.23
C ALA A 27 -2.44 7.81 -0.55
N ASP A 28 -1.18 8.07 -0.22
CA ASP A 28 -0.35 9.00 -0.98
C ASP A 28 -0.02 8.34 -2.33
N VAL A 29 -0.74 8.75 -3.37
CA VAL A 29 -0.60 8.22 -4.73
C VAL A 29 0.81 8.47 -5.28
N ASN A 30 1.47 9.56 -4.88
CA ASN A 30 2.83 9.85 -5.33
C ASN A 30 3.82 8.86 -4.72
N LYS A 31 3.70 8.61 -3.41
CA LYS A 31 4.52 7.61 -2.72
C LYS A 31 4.29 6.20 -3.29
N LEU A 32 3.06 5.87 -3.65
CA LEU A 32 2.77 4.61 -4.35
C LEU A 32 3.46 4.56 -5.72
N ALA A 33 3.34 5.62 -6.53
CA ALA A 33 3.96 5.69 -7.86
C ALA A 33 5.50 5.58 -7.80
N GLU A 34 6.13 6.16 -6.78
CA GLU A 34 7.57 5.99 -6.52
C GLU A 34 7.96 4.52 -6.32
N SER A 35 7.11 3.73 -5.65
CA SER A 35 7.36 2.30 -5.48
C SER A 35 7.34 1.54 -6.82
N CYS A 36 6.48 1.94 -7.76
CA CYS A 36 6.42 1.37 -9.10
C CYS A 36 7.65 1.76 -9.93
N ALA A 37 8.13 3.00 -9.77
CA ALA A 37 9.30 3.52 -10.48
C ALA A 37 10.59 2.77 -10.14
N ASN A 38 10.66 2.09 -8.99
CA ASN A 38 11.81 1.25 -8.62
C ASN A 38 12.11 0.11 -9.60
N CYS A 39 11.11 -0.30 -10.39
CA CYS A 39 11.25 -1.30 -11.44
C CYS A 39 10.98 -0.72 -12.83
N HIS A 40 9.93 0.11 -12.96
CA HIS A 40 9.44 0.62 -14.25
C HIS A 40 10.07 1.96 -14.67
N GLY A 41 11.01 2.48 -13.90
CA GLY A 41 11.66 3.75 -14.18
C GLY A 41 10.80 4.96 -13.83
N LYS A 42 11.41 6.14 -13.89
CA LYS A 42 10.71 7.40 -13.67
C LYS A 42 9.61 7.57 -14.71
N ASP A 43 8.42 8.02 -14.27
CA ASP A 43 7.23 8.18 -15.11
C ASP A 43 6.80 6.89 -15.84
N GLY A 44 7.24 5.72 -15.37
CA GLY A 44 6.98 4.43 -16.02
C GLY A 44 7.76 4.21 -17.31
N ALA A 45 8.87 4.94 -17.50
CA ALA A 45 9.81 4.80 -18.60
C ALA A 45 11.15 4.24 -18.11
N ASN A 46 11.33 2.93 -18.28
CA ASN A 46 12.57 2.22 -18.02
C ASN A 46 13.49 2.31 -19.25
N VAL A 47 14.80 2.46 -19.01
CA VAL A 47 15.84 2.46 -20.04
C VAL A 47 16.34 1.05 -20.34
N GLU A 48 16.19 0.13 -19.38
CA GLU A 48 16.56 -1.28 -19.52
C GLU A 48 15.38 -2.09 -20.09
N ASN A 49 15.62 -3.03 -21.00
CA ASN A 49 14.55 -3.74 -21.74
C ASN A 49 13.92 -4.93 -20.99
N ASP A 50 14.28 -5.17 -19.74
CA ASP A 50 13.90 -6.37 -18.99
C ASP A 50 12.68 -6.18 -18.06
N VAL A 51 12.27 -4.92 -17.81
CA VAL A 51 10.98 -4.58 -17.21
C VAL A 51 10.25 -3.60 -18.13
N PRO A 52 8.98 -3.86 -18.48
CA PRO A 52 8.28 -3.09 -19.50
C PRO A 52 7.96 -1.66 -19.06
N ASN A 53 7.86 -0.76 -20.04
CA ASN A 53 7.36 0.59 -19.83
C ASN A 53 5.85 0.57 -19.60
N ILE A 54 5.40 1.35 -18.62
CA ILE A 54 3.98 1.52 -18.26
C ILE A 54 3.47 2.95 -18.48
N GLY A 55 4.39 3.91 -18.66
CA GLY A 55 4.05 5.29 -19.02
C GLY A 55 3.33 5.33 -20.37
N GLY A 56 2.25 6.13 -20.45
CA GLY A 56 1.47 6.30 -21.68
C GLY A 56 0.42 5.21 -21.95
N LEU A 57 0.30 4.19 -21.10
CA LEU A 57 -0.79 3.22 -21.19
C LEU A 57 -2.13 3.90 -20.88
N SER A 58 -3.18 3.52 -21.62
CA SER A 58 -4.53 3.97 -21.29
C SER A 58 -4.94 3.48 -19.89
N VAL A 59 -5.70 4.30 -19.16
CA VAL A 59 -6.20 3.95 -17.81
C VAL A 59 -6.93 2.61 -17.83
N LYS A 60 -7.75 2.36 -18.85
CA LYS A 60 -8.48 1.10 -19.02
C LYS A 60 -7.54 -0.09 -19.16
N TYR A 61 -6.53 0.01 -20.02
CA TYR A 61 -5.56 -1.07 -20.21
C TYR A 61 -4.75 -1.34 -18.95
N PHE A 62 -4.32 -0.28 -18.26
CA PHE A 62 -3.55 -0.37 -17.04
C PHE A 62 -4.35 -1.08 -15.93
N ALA A 63 -5.59 -0.64 -15.69
CA ALA A 63 -6.48 -1.25 -14.71
C ALA A 63 -6.78 -2.73 -15.01
N MET A 64 -7.12 -3.07 -16.27
CA MET A 64 -7.35 -4.46 -16.67
C MET A 64 -6.09 -5.32 -16.49
N THR A 65 -4.92 -4.78 -16.80
CA THR A 65 -3.66 -5.52 -16.67
C THR A 65 -3.33 -5.82 -15.21
N ILE A 66 -3.53 -4.87 -14.29
CA ILE A 66 -3.40 -5.11 -12.85
C ILE A 66 -4.35 -6.21 -12.40
N GLU A 67 -5.62 -6.14 -12.80
CA GLU A 67 -6.62 -7.16 -12.46
C GLU A 67 -6.23 -8.55 -12.97
N HIS A 68 -5.72 -8.67 -14.20
CA HIS A 68 -5.25 -9.95 -14.73
C HIS A 68 -4.06 -10.51 -13.93
N TYR A 69 -3.16 -9.65 -13.43
CA TYR A 69 -2.09 -10.10 -12.52
C TYR A 69 -2.64 -10.55 -11.16
N LYS A 70 -3.63 -9.83 -10.59
CA LYS A 70 -4.29 -10.24 -9.33
C LYS A 70 -4.94 -11.62 -9.45
N LYS A 71 -5.60 -11.87 -10.58
CA LYS A 71 -6.25 -13.15 -10.90
C LYS A 71 -5.28 -14.23 -11.39
N LYS A 72 -4.00 -13.91 -11.54
CA LYS A 72 -2.97 -14.80 -12.11
C LYS A 72 -3.30 -15.30 -13.52
N GLU A 73 -4.06 -14.50 -14.28
CA GLU A 73 -4.39 -14.75 -15.70
C GLU A 73 -3.22 -14.39 -16.62
N ARG A 74 -2.23 -13.65 -16.10
CA ARG A 74 -0.97 -13.35 -16.78
C ARG A 74 0.21 -14.03 -16.08
N PRO A 75 1.21 -14.53 -16.84
CA PRO A 75 2.45 -15.04 -16.25
C PRO A 75 3.19 -13.97 -15.45
N CYS A 76 3.62 -14.34 -14.25
CA CYS A 76 4.37 -13.47 -13.36
C CYS A 76 5.85 -13.85 -13.42
N VAL A 77 6.58 -13.13 -14.28
CA VAL A 77 8.02 -13.32 -14.47
C VAL A 77 8.75 -12.69 -13.30
N GLU A 78 9.59 -13.47 -12.64
CA GLU A 78 10.45 -13.02 -11.56
C GLU A 78 11.53 -12.07 -12.10
N THR A 79 11.76 -10.97 -11.39
CA THR A 79 12.84 -10.01 -11.66
C THR A 79 13.43 -9.49 -10.35
N LYS A 80 14.58 -8.81 -10.43
CA LYS A 80 15.19 -8.14 -9.29
C LYS A 80 14.75 -6.69 -9.23
N ILE A 81 14.43 -6.21 -8.04
CA ILE A 81 14.12 -4.79 -7.81
C ILE A 81 15.41 -3.96 -8.02
N ARG A 82 15.35 -2.92 -8.84
CA ARG A 82 16.55 -2.14 -9.25
C ARG A 82 16.91 -1.03 -8.26
N SER A 83 15.91 -0.46 -7.59
CA SER A 83 16.06 0.74 -6.75
C SER A 83 15.19 0.68 -5.48
N GLY A 84 15.46 1.59 -4.54
CA GLY A 84 14.75 1.69 -3.26
C GLY A 84 15.19 0.65 -2.22
N ASP A 85 14.45 0.60 -1.11
CA ASP A 85 14.83 -0.18 0.08
C ASP A 85 14.91 -1.69 -0.16
N LYS A 86 14.18 -2.19 -1.17
CA LYS A 86 14.15 -3.62 -1.52
C LYS A 86 15.11 -3.97 -2.67
N LYS A 87 16.03 -3.08 -3.05
CA LYS A 87 16.97 -3.31 -4.16
C LYS A 87 17.68 -4.66 -4.05
N GLY A 88 17.77 -5.37 -5.17
CA GLY A 88 18.44 -6.67 -5.31
C GLY A 88 17.59 -7.87 -4.90
N THR A 89 16.48 -7.66 -4.19
CA THR A 89 15.52 -8.73 -3.86
C THR A 89 14.71 -9.11 -5.10
N LYS A 90 14.22 -10.35 -5.10
CA LYS A 90 13.37 -10.90 -6.16
C LYS A 90 11.91 -10.54 -5.90
N SER A 91 11.20 -10.20 -6.97
CA SER A 91 9.76 -10.02 -6.95
C SER A 91 9.17 -10.27 -8.33
N ASP A 92 7.85 -10.23 -8.43
CA ASP A 92 7.10 -10.39 -9.66
C ASP A 92 5.79 -9.60 -9.57
N MET A 93 5.11 -9.41 -10.70
CA MET A 93 3.86 -8.64 -10.70
C MET A 93 2.73 -9.29 -9.90
N CYS A 94 2.69 -10.61 -9.75
CA CYS A 94 1.70 -11.28 -8.89
C CYS A 94 1.93 -10.98 -7.42
N GLN A 95 3.16 -10.71 -6.99
CA GLN A 95 3.47 -10.28 -5.63
C GLN A 95 3.11 -8.81 -5.44
N VAL A 96 3.51 -7.95 -6.38
CA VAL A 96 3.28 -6.49 -6.29
C VAL A 96 1.80 -6.15 -6.23
N VAL A 97 0.95 -6.80 -7.04
CA VAL A 97 -0.48 -6.48 -7.08
C VAL A 97 -1.31 -7.02 -5.92
N LYS A 98 -0.73 -7.82 -5.01
CA LYS A 98 -1.46 -8.31 -3.81
C LYS A 98 -1.80 -7.19 -2.85
N ASP A 99 -0.99 -6.14 -2.85
CA ASP A 99 -1.09 -5.00 -1.94
C ASP A 99 -1.81 -3.80 -2.60
N LEU A 100 -2.38 -4.00 -3.79
CA LEU A 100 -3.18 -3.04 -4.57
C LEU A 100 -4.65 -3.45 -4.60
#